data_AF-A0A1V6FE26-F1
#
_entry.id   AF-A0A1V6FE26-F1
#
_cell.length_a   1.000
_cell.length_b   1.000
_cell.length_c   1.000
_cell.angle_alpha   90.00
_cell.angle_beta   90.00
_cell.angle_gamma   90.00
#
_symmetry.space_group_name_H-M   'P 1'
#
loop_
_entity.id
_entity.type
_entity.pdbx_description
1 polymer ?
#
loop_
_entity_poly.entity_id
_entity_poly.type
_entity_poly.pdbx_seq_one_letter_code
_entity_poly.pdbx_strand_id
1 'polypeptide(L)'
;MKKESQIIIYQSKDGKVKIDVRMGEKTLWLTQAQMVDLFQTTKQNISLHIKKIFDEQELDPAATVKEYLTVQKEGNREISRNIQHYNLDVIIAVGYRVKSPRGTQFRQWATGVLHEYLQKGFAMNDDFLKNMGGGVYWKELLERIRDIRASEKVMYRQILDLYATSLDYNASMPETYEFFKIIQNKFHYAASGKTASEIVFDRANATLPFMGLTAFKGNRPTKSEVTIAKNYMTEKELFALRRMVNAFFDMAELKAEREEPMYMRDWLHTLDKFSRDFGMGILEGSGTVTHEAATQKAHSEYTLYKAQTADELTEVEKAYLETLKQMQKKLTSGGGGNE
;
A
#
# COMPACT_ATOMS: atom_id res chain seq x y z
N MET A 1 25.37 14.99 12.32
CA MET A 1 26.05 14.45 11.12
C MET A 1 25.41 15.07 9.89
N LYS A 2 26.18 15.82 9.07
CA LYS A 2 25.70 16.39 7.80
C LYS A 2 25.25 15.24 6.89
N LYS A 3 23.96 15.15 6.57
CA LYS A 3 23.48 14.23 5.52
C LYS A 3 24.11 14.68 4.21
N GLU A 4 25.06 13.91 3.70
CA GLU A 4 25.70 14.16 2.41
C GLU A 4 24.61 14.20 1.34
N SER A 5 24.61 15.29 0.59
CA SER A 5 23.76 15.44 -0.59
C SER A 5 24.25 14.45 -1.63
N GLN A 6 23.54 13.36 -1.87
CA GLN A 6 23.88 12.43 -2.94
C GLN A 6 23.62 13.12 -4.28
N ILE A 7 24.68 13.28 -5.07
CA ILE A 7 24.59 13.78 -6.44
C ILE A 7 24.39 12.56 -7.34
N ILE A 8 23.23 12.47 -8.00
CA ILE A 8 22.96 11.42 -8.99
C ILE A 8 23.10 12.05 -10.37
N ILE A 9 23.89 11.43 -11.25
CA ILE A 9 23.99 11.84 -12.65
C ILE A 9 22.81 11.22 -13.40
N TYR A 10 21.83 12.04 -13.78
CA TYR A 10 20.76 11.60 -14.67
C TYR A 10 21.26 11.62 -16.12
N GLN A 11 21.16 10.49 -16.81
CA GLN A 11 21.54 10.36 -18.22
C GLN A 11 20.30 10.19 -19.09
N SER A 12 20.17 11.02 -20.13
CA SER A 12 19.10 10.83 -21.12
C SER A 12 19.28 9.49 -21.86
N LYS A 13 18.20 8.90 -22.41
CA LYS A 13 18.26 7.61 -23.13
C LYS A 13 19.26 7.58 -24.29
N ASP A 14 19.57 8.75 -24.88
CA ASP A 14 20.57 8.92 -25.94
C ASP A 14 21.98 9.24 -25.42
N GLY A 15 22.19 9.24 -24.11
CA GLY A 15 23.49 9.45 -23.46
C GLY A 15 23.98 10.90 -23.41
N LYS A 16 23.27 11.84 -24.05
CA LYS A 16 23.77 13.19 -24.36
C LYS A 16 23.61 14.22 -23.23
N VAL A 17 22.65 14.04 -22.34
CA VAL A 17 22.41 14.97 -21.23
C VAL A 17 22.84 14.29 -19.94
N LYS A 18 23.80 14.89 -19.24
CA LYS A 18 24.21 14.52 -17.88
C LYS A 18 23.90 15.68 -16.96
N ILE A 19 23.01 15.47 -15.99
CA ILE A 19 22.67 16.51 -15.01
C ILE A 19 23.01 16.00 -13.62
N ASP A 20 23.80 16.79 -12.90
CA ASP A 20 24.12 16.57 -11.50
C ASP A 20 22.91 16.93 -10.64
N VAL A 21 22.23 15.93 -10.10
CA VAL A 21 21.01 16.17 -9.34
C VAL A 21 21.25 16.07 -7.85
N ARG A 22 20.82 17.09 -7.10
CA ARG A 22 20.86 17.07 -5.64
C ARG A 22 19.68 16.28 -5.09
N MET A 23 19.97 15.19 -4.37
CA MET A 23 18.96 14.47 -3.60
C MET A 23 18.81 15.12 -2.21
N GLY A 24 17.59 15.48 -1.83
CA GLY A 24 17.28 16.07 -0.54
C GLY A 24 15.90 15.63 -0.04
N GLU A 25 15.83 15.14 1.21
CA GLU A 25 14.57 14.79 1.89
C GLU A 25 13.59 13.95 1.04
N LYS A 26 14.11 12.93 0.35
CA LYS A 26 13.36 11.97 -0.50
C LYS A 26 12.91 12.49 -1.87
N THR A 27 13.27 13.71 -2.26
CA THR A 27 12.96 14.23 -3.60
C THR A 27 14.19 14.82 -4.30
N LEU A 28 14.02 15.00 -5.61
CA LEU A 28 14.98 15.48 -6.56
C LEU A 28 14.87 17.01 -6.66
N TRP A 29 16.00 17.72 -6.63
CA TRP A 29 16.04 19.18 -6.69
C TRP A 29 16.92 19.66 -7.86
N LEU A 30 16.38 20.56 -8.70
CA LEU A 30 17.11 21.18 -9.82
C LEU A 30 17.05 22.70 -9.76
N THR A 31 18.11 23.35 -10.23
CA THR A 31 18.12 24.79 -10.51
C THR A 31 17.46 25.09 -11.86
N GLN A 32 17.11 26.36 -12.12
CA GLN A 32 16.63 26.76 -13.45
C GLN A 32 17.65 26.47 -14.56
N ALA A 33 18.95 26.61 -14.28
CA ALA A 33 20.00 26.31 -15.26
C ALA A 33 20.00 24.81 -15.62
N GLN A 34 19.84 23.94 -14.63
CA GLN A 34 19.75 22.50 -14.89
C GLN A 34 18.47 22.12 -15.65
N MET A 35 17.35 22.81 -15.40
CA MET A 35 16.11 22.62 -16.17
C MET A 35 16.24 23.12 -17.62
N VAL A 36 17.01 24.20 -17.84
CA VAL A 36 17.38 24.69 -19.18
C VAL A 36 18.10 23.60 -19.96
N ASP A 37 19.09 22.95 -19.36
CA ASP A 37 19.85 21.87 -19.98
C ASP A 37 18.99 20.61 -20.20
N LEU A 38 18.17 20.25 -19.20
CA LEU A 38 17.27 19.09 -19.26
C LEU A 38 16.26 19.18 -20.41
N PHE A 39 15.57 20.32 -20.48
CA PHE A 39 14.50 20.52 -21.45
C PHE A 39 14.97 21.21 -22.74
N GLN A 40 16.25 21.54 -22.86
CA GLN A 40 16.85 22.22 -24.01
C GLN A 40 16.02 23.44 -24.44
N THR A 41 15.81 24.36 -23.49
CA THR A 41 15.01 25.58 -23.69
C THR A 41 15.70 26.77 -23.05
N THR A 42 15.12 27.97 -23.12
CA THR A 42 15.75 29.18 -22.57
C THR A 42 15.41 29.35 -21.09
N LYS A 43 16.30 30.03 -20.34
CA LYS A 43 16.04 30.37 -18.93
C LYS A 43 14.76 31.18 -18.79
N GLN A 44 14.53 32.13 -19.69
CA GLN A 44 13.31 32.95 -19.72
C GLN A 44 12.05 32.09 -19.83
N ASN A 45 12.08 31.04 -20.65
CA ASN A 45 10.94 30.13 -20.81
C ASN A 45 10.68 29.29 -19.56
N ILE A 46 11.74 28.79 -18.91
CA ILE A 46 11.63 28.09 -17.62
C ILE A 46 11.05 29.04 -16.55
N SER A 47 11.58 30.25 -16.43
CA SER A 47 11.08 31.25 -15.47
C SER A 47 9.61 31.61 -15.72
N LEU A 48 9.20 31.73 -16.98
CA LEU A 48 7.82 31.99 -17.37
C LEU A 48 6.88 30.87 -16.91
N HIS A 49 7.24 29.62 -17.15
CA HIS A 49 6.41 28.47 -16.75
C HIS A 49 6.32 28.33 -15.23
N ILE A 50 7.44 28.48 -14.51
CA ILE A 50 7.45 28.44 -13.04
C ILE A 50 6.53 29.53 -12.47
N LYS A 51 6.64 30.76 -13.00
CA LYS A 51 5.77 31.85 -12.56
C LYS A 51 4.29 31.51 -12.76
N LYS A 52 3.92 31.01 -13.94
CA LYS A 52 2.53 30.61 -14.24
C LYS A 52 2.02 29.50 -13.32
N ILE A 53 2.84 28.49 -13.03
CA ILE A 53 2.48 27.38 -12.12
C ILE A 53 2.08 27.91 -10.73
N PHE A 54 2.82 28.90 -10.23
CA PHE A 54 2.54 29.52 -8.92
C PHE A 54 1.37 30.51 -8.99
N ASP A 55 1.27 31.30 -10.06
CA ASP A 55 0.14 32.22 -10.29
C ASP A 55 -1.19 31.45 -10.42
N GLU A 56 -1.17 30.26 -11.03
CA GLU A 56 -2.30 29.32 -11.17
C GLU A 56 -2.59 28.53 -9.88
N GLN A 57 -1.77 28.69 -8.83
CA GLN A 57 -1.86 27.95 -7.56
C GLN A 57 -1.82 26.42 -7.72
N GLU A 58 -1.21 25.91 -8.80
CA GLU A 58 -1.03 24.46 -8.98
C GLU A 58 -0.06 23.89 -7.93
N LEU A 59 0.97 24.68 -7.57
CA LEU A 59 1.96 24.33 -6.56
C LEU A 59 2.21 25.51 -5.61
N ASP A 60 2.47 25.21 -4.34
CA ASP A 60 2.87 26.20 -3.34
C ASP A 60 4.40 26.45 -3.41
N PRO A 61 4.85 27.70 -3.65
CA PRO A 61 6.27 28.05 -3.63
C PRO A 61 6.97 27.66 -2.31
N ALA A 62 6.30 27.79 -1.17
CA ALA A 62 6.91 27.53 0.14
C ALA A 62 7.25 26.04 0.35
N ALA A 63 6.47 25.14 -0.26
CA ALA A 63 6.69 23.70 -0.21
C ALA A 63 7.64 23.19 -1.30
N THR A 64 7.80 23.93 -2.41
CA THR A 64 8.43 23.43 -3.64
C THR A 64 9.74 24.14 -4.03
N VAL A 65 10.09 25.24 -3.36
CA VAL A 65 11.33 26.01 -3.60
C VAL A 65 12.22 26.01 -2.36
N LYS A 66 13.51 25.73 -2.55
CA LYS A 66 14.54 25.89 -1.51
C LYS A 66 15.68 26.76 -1.99
N GLU A 67 16.15 27.66 -1.13
CA GLU A 67 17.37 28.43 -1.39
C GLU A 67 18.57 27.72 -0.81
N TYR A 68 19.58 27.48 -1.65
CA TYR A 68 20.86 26.96 -1.20
C TYR A 68 21.94 27.98 -1.47
N LEU A 69 22.80 28.17 -0.49
CA LEU A 69 23.97 29.03 -0.59
C LEU A 69 25.06 28.29 -1.39
N THR A 70 25.42 28.85 -2.54
CA THR A 70 26.46 28.30 -3.40
C THR A 70 27.61 29.29 -3.47
N VAL A 71 28.82 28.81 -3.16
CA VAL A 71 30.05 29.58 -3.32
C VAL A 71 30.66 29.23 -4.67
N GLN A 72 30.83 30.23 -5.53
CA GLN A 72 31.44 30.08 -6.84
C GLN A 72 32.69 30.96 -6.93
N LYS A 73 33.74 30.43 -7.55
CA LYS A 73 35.01 31.16 -7.73
C LYS A 73 35.00 31.84 -9.10
N GLU A 74 34.81 33.16 -9.12
CA GLU A 74 34.86 33.99 -10.33
C GLU A 74 36.21 34.72 -10.35
N GLY A 75 37.18 34.22 -11.13
CA GLY A 75 38.55 34.71 -11.13
C GLY A 75 39.25 34.49 -9.79
N ASN A 76 39.74 35.58 -9.16
CA ASN A 76 40.38 35.54 -7.82
C ASN A 76 39.39 35.77 -6.66
N ARG A 77 38.08 35.88 -6.92
CA ARG A 77 37.08 36.18 -5.88
C ARG A 77 36.15 34.99 -5.65
N GLU A 78 35.91 34.69 -4.38
CA GLU A 78 34.84 33.79 -3.97
C GLU A 78 33.56 34.61 -3.75
N ILE A 79 32.52 34.29 -4.52
CA ILE A 79 31.23 34.96 -4.43
C ILE A 79 30.20 33.93 -3.98
N SER A 80 29.53 34.25 -2.89
CA SER A 80 28.41 33.46 -2.37
C SER A 80 27.10 34.01 -2.93
N ARG A 81 26.29 33.15 -3.56
CA ARG A 81 24.95 33.50 -4.06
C ARG A 81 23.92 32.49 -3.52
N ASN A 82 22.75 32.99 -3.13
CA ASN A 82 21.59 32.11 -2.91
C ASN A 82 21.03 31.70 -4.27
N ILE A 83 20.98 30.40 -4.51
CA ILE A 83 20.43 29.81 -5.73
C ILE A 83 19.18 29.03 -5.38
N GLN A 84 18.07 29.39 -6.03
CA GLN A 84 16.81 28.69 -5.92
C GLN A 84 16.88 27.32 -6.61
N HIS A 85 16.43 26.31 -5.87
CA HIS A 85 16.24 24.95 -6.34
C HIS A 85 14.76 24.59 -6.25
N TYR A 86 14.29 23.87 -7.26
CA TYR A 86 12.90 23.47 -7.43
C TYR A 86 12.80 21.96 -7.31
N ASN A 87 11.78 21.49 -6.59
CA ASN A 87 11.57 20.07 -6.36
C ASN A 87 11.03 19.35 -7.62
N LEU A 88 10.88 18.02 -7.51
CA LEU A 88 10.39 17.17 -8.59
C LEU A 88 9.04 17.62 -9.17
N ASP A 89 8.11 18.11 -8.35
CA ASP A 89 6.77 18.50 -8.81
C ASP A 89 6.82 19.68 -9.79
N VAL A 90 7.62 20.70 -9.45
CA VAL A 90 7.86 21.85 -10.35
C VAL A 90 8.54 21.39 -11.63
N ILE A 91 9.52 20.49 -11.54
CA ILE A 91 10.25 19.98 -12.71
C ILE A 91 9.29 19.23 -13.66
N ILE A 92 8.40 18.39 -13.13
CA ILE A 92 7.37 17.68 -13.89
C ILE A 92 6.40 18.68 -14.54
N ALA A 93 5.87 19.63 -13.76
CA ALA A 93 4.91 20.63 -14.23
C ALA A 93 5.49 21.51 -15.35
N VAL A 94 6.77 21.90 -15.24
CA VAL A 94 7.50 22.59 -16.30
C VAL A 94 7.68 21.69 -17.52
N GLY A 95 8.09 20.43 -17.33
CA GLY A 95 8.27 19.47 -18.42
C GLY A 95 7.03 19.27 -19.29
N TYR A 96 5.83 19.30 -18.69
CA TYR A 96 4.57 19.25 -19.43
C TYR A 96 4.31 20.51 -20.26
N ARG A 97 4.71 21.69 -19.78
CA ARG A 97 4.43 22.98 -20.43
C ARG A 97 5.48 23.42 -21.45
N VAL A 98 6.71 22.93 -21.35
CA VAL A 98 7.80 23.33 -22.25
C VAL A 98 7.58 22.76 -23.66
N LYS A 99 7.62 23.66 -24.66
CA LYS A 99 7.58 23.31 -26.08
C LYS A 99 9.00 23.15 -26.62
N SER A 100 9.59 21.98 -26.44
CA SER A 100 10.88 21.59 -27.01
C SER A 100 10.89 20.12 -27.43
N PRO A 101 11.85 19.65 -28.26
CA PRO A 101 11.99 18.22 -28.56
C PRO A 101 12.12 17.36 -27.28
N ARG A 102 12.88 17.82 -26.29
CA ARG A 102 13.01 17.14 -24.98
C ARG A 102 11.72 17.17 -24.17
N GLY A 103 10.98 18.29 -24.17
CA GLY A 103 9.66 18.36 -23.55
C GLY A 103 8.65 17.41 -24.20
N THR A 104 8.70 17.25 -25.52
CA THR A 104 7.88 16.27 -26.24
C THR A 104 8.25 14.83 -25.87
N GLN A 105 9.54 14.49 -25.82
CA GLN A 105 10.00 13.17 -25.37
C GLN A 105 9.59 12.88 -23.93
N PHE A 106 9.70 13.88 -23.04
CA PHE A 106 9.27 13.78 -21.65
C PHE A 106 7.78 13.48 -21.55
N ARG A 107 6.93 14.22 -22.28
CA ARG A 107 5.48 13.97 -22.32
C ARG A 107 5.14 12.58 -22.88
N GLN A 108 5.79 12.16 -23.96
CA GLN A 108 5.58 10.81 -24.51
C GLN A 108 5.92 9.71 -23.49
N TRP A 109 7.05 9.87 -22.79
CA TRP A 109 7.44 8.97 -21.72
C TRP A 109 6.43 8.97 -20.56
N ALA A 110 6.06 10.15 -20.06
CA ALA A 110 5.14 10.27 -18.93
C ALA A 110 3.73 9.73 -19.26
N THR A 111 3.24 9.97 -20.47
CA THR A 111 1.99 9.37 -20.98
C THR A 111 2.12 7.85 -21.06
N GLY A 112 3.25 7.31 -21.47
CA GLY A 112 3.50 5.86 -21.47
C GLY A 112 3.43 5.25 -20.06
N VAL A 113 4.05 5.89 -19.07
CA VAL A 113 3.99 5.49 -17.66
C VAL A 113 2.56 5.53 -17.14
N LEU A 114 1.82 6.61 -17.43
CA LEU A 114 0.42 6.73 -17.02
C LEU A 114 -0.48 5.69 -17.70
N HIS A 115 -0.26 5.43 -18.99
CA HIS A 115 -1.00 4.41 -19.72
C HIS A 115 -0.76 3.01 -19.16
N GLU A 116 0.49 2.66 -18.87
CA GLU A 116 0.84 1.41 -18.22
C GLU A 116 0.16 1.28 -16.86
N TYR A 117 0.21 2.32 -16.03
CA TYR A 117 -0.46 2.33 -14.73
C TYR A 117 -1.98 2.16 -14.86
N LEU A 118 -2.63 2.85 -15.79
CA LEU A 118 -4.07 2.76 -16.00
C LEU A 118 -4.50 1.39 -16.55
N GLN A 119 -3.65 0.73 -17.35
CA GLN A 119 -3.96 -0.57 -17.94
C GLN A 119 -3.63 -1.74 -17.00
N LYS A 120 -2.45 -1.74 -16.38
CA LYS A 120 -1.93 -2.85 -15.57
C LYS A 120 -2.15 -2.67 -14.07
N GLY A 121 -2.45 -1.44 -13.62
CA GLY A 121 -2.53 -1.08 -12.20
C GLY A 121 -1.18 -0.78 -11.53
N PHE A 122 -0.07 -0.81 -12.28
CA PHE A 122 1.27 -0.50 -11.78
C PHE A 122 2.16 0.06 -12.90
N ALA A 123 3.19 0.82 -12.55
CA ALA A 123 4.29 1.20 -13.43
C ALA A 123 5.60 1.03 -12.68
N MET A 124 6.64 0.52 -13.35
CA MET A 124 7.89 0.14 -12.70
C MET A 124 9.10 0.52 -13.55
N ASN A 125 10.20 0.90 -12.89
CA ASN A 125 11.48 1.14 -13.54
C ASN A 125 12.42 -0.05 -13.25
N ASP A 126 12.32 -1.10 -14.06
CA ASP A 126 13.09 -2.34 -13.91
C ASP A 126 14.60 -2.11 -13.88
N ASP A 127 15.13 -1.28 -14.78
CA ASP A 127 16.57 -1.03 -14.88
C ASP A 127 17.10 -0.32 -13.63
N PHE A 128 16.34 0.62 -13.08
CA PHE A 128 16.70 1.26 -11.82
C PHE A 128 16.71 0.26 -10.66
N LEU A 129 15.68 -0.59 -10.57
CA LEU A 129 15.57 -1.60 -9.52
C LEU A 129 16.69 -2.65 -9.60
N LYS A 130 17.01 -3.12 -10.81
CA LYS A 130 18.09 -4.09 -11.05
C LYS A 130 19.48 -3.52 -10.75
N ASN A 131 19.76 -2.29 -11.20
CA ASN A 131 21.12 -1.74 -11.16
C ASN A 131 21.44 -0.97 -9.87
N MET A 132 20.45 -0.33 -9.23
CA MET A 132 20.65 0.42 -7.99
C MET A 132 20.11 -0.30 -6.75
N GLY A 133 19.65 -1.55 -6.91
CA GLY A 133 19.18 -2.42 -5.83
C GLY A 133 17.89 -1.95 -5.15
N GLY A 134 17.22 -0.94 -5.71
CA GLY A 134 15.94 -0.37 -5.24
C GLY A 134 15.88 0.13 -3.78
N GLY A 135 16.97 0.01 -3.01
CA GLY A 135 17.12 0.53 -1.65
C GLY A 135 15.96 0.16 -0.70
N VAL A 136 15.52 1.15 0.09
CA VAL A 136 14.39 1.02 1.02
C VAL A 136 13.07 0.77 0.27
N TYR A 137 12.92 1.34 -0.93
CA TYR A 137 11.69 1.25 -1.72
C TYR A 137 11.47 -0.14 -2.33
N TRP A 138 12.53 -0.91 -2.57
CA TRP A 138 12.40 -2.31 -2.99
C TRP A 138 11.71 -3.17 -1.94
N LYS A 139 12.11 -3.01 -0.66
CA LYS A 139 11.47 -3.71 0.45
C LYS A 139 10.01 -3.28 0.60
N GLU A 140 9.72 -1.98 0.47
CA GLU A 140 8.34 -1.47 0.47
C GLU A 140 7.51 -2.08 -0.67
N LEU A 141 8.05 -2.14 -1.89
CA LEU A 141 7.39 -2.75 -3.04
C LEU A 141 7.09 -4.24 -2.79
N LEU A 142 8.06 -5.00 -2.29
CA LEU A 142 7.86 -6.42 -1.95
C LEU A 142 6.80 -6.62 -0.87
N GLU A 143 6.76 -5.79 0.17
CA GLU A 143 5.69 -5.86 1.18
C GLU A 143 4.33 -5.51 0.59
N ARG A 144 4.23 -4.48 -0.27
CA ARG A 144 2.97 -4.16 -0.97
C ARG A 144 2.49 -5.31 -1.85
N ILE A 145 3.39 -5.95 -2.61
CA ILE A 145 3.05 -7.12 -3.44
C ILE A 145 2.57 -8.27 -2.54
N ARG A 146 3.27 -8.53 -1.44
CA ARG A 146 2.85 -9.56 -0.46
C ARG A 146 1.49 -9.26 0.12
N ASP A 147 1.19 -8.01 0.45
CA ASP A 147 -0.09 -7.58 0.98
C ASP A 147 -1.24 -7.70 -0.04
N ILE A 148 -0.96 -7.42 -1.32
CA ILE A 148 -1.90 -7.65 -2.41
C ILE A 148 -2.18 -9.14 -2.58
N ARG A 149 -1.14 -10.00 -2.61
CA ARG A 149 -1.29 -11.47 -2.65
C ARG A 149 -2.03 -11.99 -1.42
N ALA A 150 -1.85 -11.35 -0.27
CA ALA A 150 -2.49 -11.67 1.01
C ALA A 150 -3.95 -11.25 1.14
N SER A 151 -4.50 -10.53 0.16
CA SER A 151 -5.94 -10.37 0.07
C SER A 151 -6.55 -11.76 0.01
N GLU A 152 -7.37 -12.11 0.98
CA GLU A 152 -7.93 -13.46 1.15
C GLU A 152 -8.63 -13.94 -0.14
N LYS A 153 -9.28 -13.01 -0.85
CA LYS A 153 -9.89 -13.27 -2.16
C LYS A 153 -8.88 -13.60 -3.26
N VAL A 154 -7.73 -12.94 -3.30
CA VAL A 154 -6.68 -13.19 -4.30
C VAL A 154 -5.92 -14.46 -3.96
N MET A 155 -5.57 -14.64 -2.68
CA MET A 155 -4.97 -15.85 -2.13
C MET A 155 -5.81 -17.09 -2.47
N TYR A 156 -7.11 -17.10 -2.15
CA TYR A 156 -7.95 -18.27 -2.45
C TYR A 156 -8.15 -18.49 -3.94
N ARG A 157 -8.16 -17.42 -4.75
CA ARG A 157 -8.19 -17.56 -6.20
C ARG A 157 -6.92 -18.23 -6.74
N GLN A 158 -5.75 -17.84 -6.26
CA GLN A 158 -4.49 -18.48 -6.66
C GLN A 158 -4.42 -19.95 -6.19
N ILE A 159 -4.96 -20.22 -5.00
CA ILE A 159 -5.11 -21.59 -4.46
C ILE A 159 -5.97 -22.35 -5.47
N LEU A 160 -7.17 -21.87 -5.78
CA LEU A 160 -8.08 -22.49 -6.75
C LEU A 160 -7.41 -22.74 -8.10
N ASP A 161 -6.66 -21.77 -8.63
CA ASP A 161 -5.96 -21.89 -9.91
C ASP A 161 -4.87 -22.97 -9.88
N LEU A 162 -4.11 -23.07 -8.78
CA LEU A 162 -3.13 -24.13 -8.57
C LEU A 162 -3.82 -25.50 -8.45
N TYR A 163 -4.88 -25.61 -7.67
CA TYR A 163 -5.56 -26.89 -7.47
C TYR A 163 -6.29 -27.38 -8.71
N ALA A 164 -6.73 -26.46 -9.57
CA ALA A 164 -7.28 -26.78 -10.88
C ALA A 164 -6.26 -27.48 -11.81
N THR A 165 -4.96 -27.44 -11.50
CA THR A 165 -3.94 -28.22 -12.24
C THR A 165 -3.83 -29.66 -11.74
N SER A 166 -4.52 -30.05 -10.67
CA SER A 166 -4.47 -31.42 -10.14
C SER A 166 -5.22 -32.38 -11.06
N LEU A 167 -4.70 -33.60 -11.22
CA LEU A 167 -5.26 -34.58 -12.16
C LEU A 167 -6.68 -35.03 -11.82
N ASP A 168 -7.05 -35.00 -10.53
CA ASP A 168 -8.35 -35.39 -9.99
C ASP A 168 -9.28 -34.19 -9.70
N TYR A 169 -8.91 -32.98 -10.12
CA TYR A 169 -9.72 -31.79 -9.86
C TYR A 169 -11.03 -31.82 -10.65
N ASN A 170 -12.14 -31.62 -9.95
CA ASN A 170 -13.45 -31.39 -10.55
C ASN A 170 -14.26 -30.39 -9.71
N ALA A 171 -14.58 -29.24 -10.30
CA ALA A 171 -15.28 -28.13 -9.63
C ALA A 171 -16.70 -28.48 -9.14
N SER A 172 -17.32 -29.52 -9.71
CA SER A 172 -18.68 -29.94 -9.37
C SER A 172 -18.72 -31.02 -8.28
N MET A 173 -17.57 -31.55 -7.86
CA MET A 173 -17.50 -32.63 -6.88
C MET A 173 -17.54 -32.07 -5.44
N PRO A 174 -18.37 -32.64 -4.53
CA PRO A 174 -18.41 -32.25 -3.12
C PRO A 174 -17.04 -32.28 -2.42
N GLU A 175 -16.19 -33.23 -2.79
CA GLU A 175 -14.84 -33.44 -2.27
C GLU A 175 -13.95 -32.21 -2.48
N THR A 176 -14.13 -31.49 -3.61
CA THR A 176 -13.41 -30.27 -3.93
C THR A 176 -13.76 -29.14 -2.95
N TYR A 177 -15.02 -29.00 -2.56
CA TYR A 177 -15.44 -28.00 -1.57
C TYR A 177 -14.88 -28.30 -0.18
N GLU A 178 -14.91 -29.58 0.22
CA GLU A 178 -14.41 -30.00 1.53
C GLU A 178 -12.90 -29.81 1.62
N PHE A 179 -12.18 -30.14 0.54
CA PHE A 179 -10.77 -29.90 0.41
C PHE A 179 -10.37 -28.43 0.64
N PHE A 180 -11.10 -27.48 0.04
CA PHE A 180 -10.81 -26.05 0.24
C PHE A 180 -11.02 -25.60 1.69
N LYS A 181 -12.05 -26.12 2.37
CA LYS A 181 -12.25 -25.85 3.81
C LYS A 181 -11.08 -26.38 4.64
N ILE A 182 -10.60 -27.58 4.34
CA ILE A 182 -9.46 -28.20 5.03
C ILE A 182 -8.21 -27.33 4.87
N ILE A 183 -7.90 -26.90 3.64
CA ILE A 183 -6.73 -26.05 3.37
C ILE A 183 -6.82 -24.71 4.10
N GLN A 184 -7.97 -24.03 4.01
CA GLN A 184 -8.19 -22.77 4.71
C GLN A 184 -7.91 -22.93 6.21
N ASN A 185 -8.44 -23.99 6.83
CA ASN A 185 -8.21 -24.25 8.25
C ASN A 185 -6.76 -24.59 8.57
N LYS A 186 -6.06 -25.36 7.73
CA LYS A 186 -4.64 -25.66 7.90
C LYS A 186 -3.77 -24.40 7.86
N PHE A 187 -4.03 -23.47 6.93
CA PHE A 187 -3.32 -22.18 6.88
C PHE A 187 -3.58 -21.32 8.13
N HIS A 188 -4.83 -21.21 8.58
CA HIS A 188 -5.15 -20.47 9.81
C HIS A 188 -4.49 -21.11 11.03
N TYR A 189 -4.51 -22.45 11.11
CA TYR A 189 -3.93 -23.18 12.22
C TYR A 189 -2.41 -23.01 12.28
N ALA A 190 -1.71 -23.18 11.17
CA ALA A 190 -0.27 -22.99 11.15
C ALA A 190 0.15 -21.54 11.48
N ALA A 191 -0.70 -20.54 11.18
CA ALA A 191 -0.42 -19.15 11.51
C ALA A 191 -0.75 -18.74 12.96
N SER A 192 -1.72 -19.40 13.60
CA SER A 192 -2.30 -18.94 14.88
C SER A 192 -2.51 -20.02 15.95
N GLY A 193 -2.25 -21.28 15.63
CA GLY A 193 -2.58 -22.45 16.44
C GLY A 193 -4.09 -22.77 16.50
N LYS A 194 -4.91 -22.09 15.68
CA LYS A 194 -6.38 -22.18 15.71
C LYS A 194 -6.96 -22.19 14.29
N THR A 195 -8.03 -22.95 14.08
CA THR A 195 -8.85 -22.87 12.88
C THR A 195 -9.57 -21.53 12.76
N ALA A 196 -10.09 -21.20 11.57
CA ALA A 196 -10.83 -19.95 11.38
C ALA A 196 -12.03 -19.82 12.35
N SER A 197 -12.76 -20.92 12.57
CA SER A 197 -13.90 -20.97 13.49
C SER A 197 -13.47 -20.77 14.94
N GLU A 198 -12.36 -21.38 15.37
CA GLU A 198 -11.82 -21.20 16.73
C GLU A 198 -11.31 -19.77 16.97
N ILE A 199 -10.68 -19.14 15.97
CA ILE A 199 -10.27 -17.73 16.07
C ILE A 199 -11.49 -16.84 16.33
N VAL A 200 -12.53 -16.96 15.51
CA VAL A 200 -13.76 -16.16 15.66
C VAL A 200 -14.43 -16.46 17.00
N PHE A 201 -14.60 -17.72 17.34
CA PHE A 201 -15.27 -18.13 18.57
C PHE A 201 -14.50 -17.66 19.81
N ASP A 202 -13.18 -17.72 19.82
CA ASP A 202 -12.42 -17.34 21.01
C ASP A 202 -12.26 -15.82 21.16
N ARG A 203 -12.23 -15.08 20.04
CA ARG A 203 -11.87 -13.65 20.05
C ARG A 203 -13.03 -12.69 19.91
N ALA A 204 -14.16 -13.11 19.35
CA ALA A 204 -15.36 -12.27 19.29
C ALA A 204 -15.86 -11.99 20.72
N ASN A 205 -15.81 -10.74 21.15
CA ASN A 205 -16.19 -10.31 22.50
C ASN A 205 -16.66 -8.86 22.52
N ALA A 206 -17.94 -8.63 22.80
CA ALA A 206 -18.58 -7.31 22.80
C ALA A 206 -17.96 -6.30 23.79
N THR A 207 -17.32 -6.78 24.86
CA THR A 207 -16.73 -5.92 25.89
C THR A 207 -15.40 -5.28 25.46
N LEU A 208 -14.78 -5.79 24.40
CA LEU A 208 -13.55 -5.24 23.84
C LEU A 208 -13.86 -4.13 22.81
N PRO A 209 -12.96 -3.15 22.62
CA PRO A 209 -13.06 -2.20 21.53
C PRO A 209 -13.27 -2.93 20.20
N PHE A 210 -14.28 -2.49 19.44
CA PHE A 210 -14.65 -3.08 18.15
C PHE A 210 -14.85 -4.60 18.20
N MET A 211 -15.32 -5.13 19.32
CA MET A 211 -15.50 -6.57 19.56
C MET A 211 -14.23 -7.43 19.50
N GLY A 212 -13.06 -6.82 19.57
CA GLY A 212 -11.77 -7.49 19.38
C GLY A 212 -11.31 -7.57 17.92
N LEU A 213 -12.01 -6.93 16.97
CA LEU A 213 -11.53 -6.82 15.60
C LEU A 213 -10.32 -5.89 15.52
N THR A 214 -9.30 -6.32 14.77
CA THR A 214 -8.08 -5.58 14.43
C THR A 214 -8.18 -4.90 13.07
N ALA A 215 -9.07 -5.38 12.19
CA ALA A 215 -9.30 -4.83 10.86
C ALA A 215 -10.79 -4.90 10.47
N PHE A 216 -11.33 -3.80 9.96
CA PHE A 216 -12.69 -3.70 9.41
C PHE A 216 -12.80 -2.44 8.55
N LYS A 217 -13.84 -2.35 7.72
CA LYS A 217 -14.09 -1.20 6.87
C LYS A 217 -14.87 -0.11 7.61
N GLY A 218 -14.50 1.14 7.37
CA GLY A 218 -15.18 2.30 7.97
C GLY A 218 -14.91 2.43 9.46
N ASN A 219 -15.85 3.07 10.18
CA ASN A 219 -15.63 3.48 11.56
C ASN A 219 -16.15 2.47 12.60
N ARG A 220 -16.95 1.48 12.19
CA ARG A 220 -17.51 0.45 13.07
C ARG A 220 -17.61 -0.89 12.32
N PRO A 221 -17.36 -2.03 13.01
CA PRO A 221 -17.56 -3.35 12.42
C PRO A 221 -18.98 -3.57 11.89
N THR A 222 -19.09 -4.31 10.78
CA THR A 222 -20.36 -4.78 10.25
C THR A 222 -20.65 -6.22 10.67
N LYS A 223 -21.93 -6.62 10.64
CA LYS A 223 -22.36 -8.00 10.95
C LYS A 223 -21.68 -9.05 10.04
N SER A 224 -21.37 -8.71 8.80
CA SER A 224 -20.64 -9.60 7.89
C SER A 224 -19.15 -9.71 8.22
N GLU A 225 -18.56 -8.71 8.88
CA GLU A 225 -17.13 -8.72 9.21
C GLU A 225 -16.82 -9.47 10.49
N VAL A 226 -17.78 -9.60 11.41
CA VAL A 226 -17.57 -10.29 12.69
C VAL A 226 -17.42 -11.81 12.54
N THR A 227 -17.72 -12.38 11.37
CA THR A 227 -17.55 -13.80 11.07
C THR A 227 -16.24 -14.11 10.34
N ILE A 228 -15.44 -13.08 10.02
CA ILE A 228 -14.18 -13.24 9.27
C ILE A 228 -13.03 -13.40 10.26
N ALA A 229 -12.42 -14.58 10.30
CA ALA A 229 -11.32 -14.90 11.23
C ALA A 229 -10.13 -13.94 11.13
N LYS A 230 -9.75 -13.58 9.89
CA LYS A 230 -8.67 -12.63 9.60
C LYS A 230 -8.80 -11.30 10.37
N ASN A 231 -10.03 -10.83 10.56
CA ASN A 231 -10.31 -9.56 11.23
C ASN A 231 -10.02 -9.61 12.74
N TYR A 232 -9.81 -10.78 13.32
CA TYR A 232 -9.42 -10.96 14.73
C TYR A 232 -7.96 -11.38 14.89
N MET A 233 -7.22 -11.57 13.81
CA MET A 233 -5.81 -11.97 13.85
C MET A 233 -4.92 -10.77 14.21
N THR A 234 -3.85 -11.05 14.95
CA THR A 234 -2.82 -10.07 15.29
C THR A 234 -1.93 -9.80 14.08
N GLU A 235 -1.18 -8.68 14.08
CA GLU A 235 -0.22 -8.40 13.00
C GLU A 235 0.81 -9.52 12.80
N LYS A 236 1.26 -10.16 13.89
CA LYS A 236 2.20 -11.28 13.83
C LYS A 236 1.59 -12.51 13.15
N GLU A 237 0.36 -12.85 13.48
CA GLU A 237 -0.33 -14.00 12.87
C GLU A 237 -0.68 -13.72 11.41
N LEU A 238 -1.13 -12.50 11.09
CA LEU A 238 -1.33 -12.08 9.70
C LEU A 238 -0.02 -12.11 8.92
N PHE A 239 1.09 -11.68 9.52
CA PHE A 239 2.41 -11.80 8.89
C PHE A 239 2.79 -13.26 8.65
N ALA A 240 2.63 -14.14 9.65
CA ALA A 240 2.92 -15.56 9.51
C ALA A 240 2.06 -16.23 8.43
N LEU A 241 0.75 -15.99 8.45
CA LEU A 241 -0.20 -16.49 7.44
C LEU A 241 0.23 -16.08 6.03
N ARG A 242 0.54 -14.80 5.83
CA ARG A 242 0.99 -14.28 4.53
C ARG A 242 2.27 -14.94 4.05
N ARG A 243 3.24 -15.17 4.94
CA ARG A 243 4.52 -15.81 4.58
C ARG A 243 4.33 -17.27 4.22
N MET A 244 3.53 -17.97 5.01
CA MET A 244 3.25 -19.39 4.82
C MET A 244 2.57 -19.65 3.49
N VAL A 245 1.54 -18.87 3.18
CA VAL A 245 0.80 -18.96 1.91
C VAL A 245 1.73 -18.71 0.73
N ASN A 246 2.52 -17.63 0.75
CA ASN A 246 3.45 -17.33 -0.35
C ASN A 246 4.50 -18.44 -0.53
N ALA A 247 5.11 -18.92 0.55
CA ALA A 247 6.10 -19.99 0.47
C ALA A 247 5.53 -21.31 -0.04
N PHE A 248 4.29 -21.63 0.34
CA PHE A 248 3.58 -22.79 -0.20
C PHE A 248 3.31 -22.65 -1.71
N PHE A 249 2.93 -21.46 -2.17
CA PHE A 249 2.75 -21.18 -3.60
C PHE A 249 4.04 -21.27 -4.39
N ASP A 250 5.11 -20.63 -3.93
CA ASP A 250 6.40 -20.66 -4.63
C ASP A 250 6.88 -22.12 -4.78
N MET A 251 6.66 -22.96 -3.75
CA MET A 251 6.93 -24.41 -3.83
C MET A 251 6.00 -25.12 -4.82
N ALA A 252 4.73 -24.76 -4.86
CA ALA A 252 3.76 -25.38 -5.75
C ALA A 252 4.03 -25.03 -7.22
N GLU A 253 4.41 -23.78 -7.51
CA GLU A 253 4.87 -23.33 -8.83
C GLU A 253 6.10 -24.12 -9.28
N LEU A 254 7.08 -24.35 -8.39
CA LEU A 254 8.26 -25.17 -8.69
C LEU A 254 7.90 -26.63 -9.03
N LYS A 255 6.91 -27.21 -8.37
CA LYS A 255 6.42 -28.57 -8.66
C LYS A 255 5.72 -28.64 -10.02
N ALA A 256 4.90 -27.62 -10.32
CA ALA A 256 4.22 -27.51 -11.60
C ALA A 256 5.21 -27.31 -12.77
N GLU A 257 6.25 -26.49 -12.59
CA GLU A 257 7.32 -26.28 -13.58
C GLU A 257 8.10 -27.56 -13.88
N ARG A 258 8.22 -28.45 -12.90
CA ARG A 258 8.88 -29.77 -13.04
C ARG A 258 7.98 -30.84 -13.65
N GLU A 259 6.76 -30.49 -14.04
CA GLU A 259 5.75 -31.41 -14.57
C GLU A 259 5.49 -32.61 -13.63
N GLU A 260 5.66 -32.41 -12.32
CA GLU A 260 5.35 -33.46 -11.34
C GLU A 260 3.83 -33.66 -11.28
N PRO A 261 3.29 -34.86 -11.57
CA PRO A 261 1.86 -35.10 -11.51
C PRO A 261 1.40 -35.02 -10.05
N MET A 262 0.43 -34.16 -9.79
CA MET A 262 -0.13 -33.91 -8.45
C MET A 262 -1.62 -34.20 -8.43
N TYR A 263 -2.06 -34.85 -7.34
CA TYR A 263 -3.47 -35.00 -6.98
C TYR A 263 -3.81 -34.06 -5.83
N MET A 264 -5.10 -33.75 -5.65
CA MET A 264 -5.60 -32.87 -4.57
C MET A 264 -5.01 -33.29 -3.21
N ARG A 265 -5.08 -34.58 -2.86
CA ARG A 265 -4.53 -35.11 -1.60
C ARG A 265 -3.03 -34.88 -1.41
N ASP A 266 -2.24 -34.86 -2.48
CA ASP A 266 -0.78 -34.73 -2.39
C ASP A 266 -0.40 -33.34 -1.89
N TRP A 267 -1.21 -32.34 -2.24
CA TRP A 267 -1.05 -31.00 -1.73
C TRP A 267 -1.36 -30.87 -0.24
N LEU A 268 -2.33 -31.63 0.30
CA LEU A 268 -2.57 -31.66 1.74
C LEU A 268 -1.36 -32.23 2.48
N HIS A 269 -0.83 -33.35 1.99
CA HIS A 269 0.39 -33.94 2.54
C HIS A 269 1.58 -32.99 2.46
N THR A 270 1.70 -32.26 1.34
CA THR A 270 2.77 -31.28 1.15
C THR A 270 2.62 -30.10 2.10
N LEU A 271 1.39 -29.59 2.31
CA LEU A 271 1.10 -28.53 3.27
C LEU A 271 1.38 -28.96 4.71
N ASP A 272 1.02 -30.19 5.07
CA ASP A 272 1.28 -30.73 6.42
C ASP A 272 2.78 -30.90 6.67
N LYS A 273 3.51 -31.43 5.69
CA LYS A 273 4.97 -31.52 5.77
C LYS A 273 5.60 -30.15 5.90
N PHE A 274 5.19 -29.19 5.05
CA PHE A 274 5.66 -27.81 5.10
C PHE A 274 5.40 -27.18 6.48
N SER A 275 4.18 -27.29 7.01
CA SER A 275 3.82 -26.72 8.32
C SER A 275 4.66 -27.31 9.46
N ARG A 276 4.93 -28.62 9.40
CA ARG A 276 5.81 -29.31 10.36
C ARG A 276 7.25 -28.84 10.28
N ASP A 277 7.82 -28.81 9.08
CA ASP A 277 9.24 -28.50 8.86
C ASP A 277 9.59 -27.06 9.30
N PHE A 278 8.61 -26.15 9.24
CA PHE A 278 8.75 -24.77 9.71
C PHE A 278 8.30 -24.54 11.17
N GLY A 279 7.98 -25.60 11.92
CA GLY A 279 7.62 -25.52 13.34
C GLY A 279 6.28 -24.85 13.63
N MET A 280 5.36 -24.83 12.65
CA MET A 280 4.07 -24.15 12.74
C MET A 280 2.94 -25.05 13.26
N GLY A 281 3.22 -26.34 13.53
CA GLY A 281 2.23 -27.33 13.94
C GLY A 281 1.40 -27.86 12.76
N ILE A 282 0.58 -28.89 13.02
CA ILE A 282 -0.34 -29.48 12.04
C ILE A 282 -1.72 -29.53 12.66
N LEU A 283 -2.73 -29.13 11.89
CA LEU A 283 -4.12 -29.37 12.26
C LEU A 283 -4.45 -30.85 12.04
N GLU A 284 -4.67 -31.57 13.14
CA GLU A 284 -5.22 -32.93 13.16
C GLU A 284 -6.75 -32.86 13.24
N GLY A 285 -7.44 -33.37 12.22
CA GLY A 285 -8.91 -33.31 12.12
C GLY A 285 -9.45 -31.93 11.71
N SER A 286 -10.62 -31.57 12.24
CA SER A 286 -11.40 -30.39 11.82
C SER A 286 -11.39 -29.23 12.81
N GLY A 287 -10.59 -29.32 13.89
CA GLY A 287 -10.65 -28.41 15.03
C GLY A 287 -11.79 -28.75 16.02
N THR A 288 -11.95 -27.93 17.03
CA THR A 288 -12.88 -28.15 18.15
C THR A 288 -14.19 -27.36 18.03
N VAL A 289 -14.22 -26.32 17.19
CA VAL A 289 -15.36 -25.42 17.05
C VAL A 289 -15.94 -25.47 15.64
N THR A 290 -17.26 -25.67 15.53
CA THR A 290 -17.96 -25.66 14.24
C THR A 290 -18.16 -24.24 13.71
N HIS A 291 -18.27 -24.11 12.38
CA HIS A 291 -18.53 -22.82 11.74
C HIS A 291 -19.84 -22.18 12.22
N GLU A 292 -20.87 -23.00 12.43
CA GLU A 292 -22.18 -22.57 12.94
C GLU A 292 -22.08 -22.02 14.37
N ALA A 293 -21.36 -22.71 15.26
CA ALA A 293 -21.15 -22.25 16.63
C ALA A 293 -20.37 -20.94 16.68
N ALA A 294 -19.30 -20.82 15.89
CA ALA A 294 -18.52 -19.58 15.75
C ALA A 294 -19.37 -18.41 15.25
N THR A 295 -20.17 -18.64 14.21
CA THR A 295 -21.04 -17.62 13.60
C THR A 295 -22.14 -17.19 14.56
N GLN A 296 -22.77 -18.14 15.26
CA GLN A 296 -23.81 -17.84 16.25
C GLN A 296 -23.25 -16.99 17.38
N LYS A 297 -22.08 -17.37 17.93
CA LYS A 297 -21.41 -16.58 18.97
C LYS A 297 -21.10 -15.17 18.48
N ALA A 298 -20.44 -15.04 17.32
CA ALA A 298 -20.07 -13.73 16.76
C ALA A 298 -21.28 -12.81 16.53
N HIS A 299 -22.40 -13.35 16.05
CA HIS A 299 -23.64 -12.58 15.89
C HIS A 299 -24.27 -12.17 17.22
N SER A 300 -24.25 -13.03 18.23
CA SER A 300 -24.72 -12.68 19.57
C SER A 300 -23.87 -11.57 20.18
N GLU A 301 -22.55 -11.69 20.12
CA GLU A 301 -21.61 -10.65 20.58
C GLU A 301 -21.81 -9.33 19.81
N TYR A 302 -22.06 -9.40 18.50
CA TYR A 302 -22.35 -8.20 17.69
C TYR A 302 -23.62 -7.50 18.13
N THR A 303 -24.64 -8.25 18.53
CA THR A 303 -25.90 -7.69 19.01
C THR A 303 -25.69 -6.98 20.34
N LEU A 304 -24.90 -7.57 21.25
CA LEU A 304 -24.51 -6.95 22.52
C LEU A 304 -23.68 -5.68 22.31
N TYR A 305 -22.66 -5.74 21.44
CA TYR A 305 -21.83 -4.59 21.09
C TYR A 305 -22.64 -3.44 20.51
N LYS A 306 -23.58 -3.73 19.61
CA LYS A 306 -24.47 -2.71 19.02
C LYS A 306 -25.40 -2.08 20.06
N ALA A 307 -25.88 -2.86 21.03
CA ALA A 307 -26.67 -2.33 22.14
C ALA A 307 -25.83 -1.44 23.07
N GLN A 308 -24.59 -1.82 23.37
CA GLN A 308 -23.66 -1.03 24.20
C GLN A 308 -23.19 0.27 23.54
N THR A 309 -23.09 0.28 22.20
CA THR A 309 -22.65 1.43 21.41
C THR A 309 -23.82 2.22 20.78
N ALA A 310 -25.07 1.88 21.15
CA ALA A 310 -26.27 2.52 20.63
C ALA A 310 -26.38 4.00 21.03
N ASP A 311 -25.90 4.35 22.22
CA ASP A 311 -25.92 5.73 22.75
C ASP A 311 -24.64 6.53 22.41
N GLU A 312 -23.67 5.91 21.72
CA GLU A 312 -22.47 6.60 21.26
C GLU A 312 -22.74 7.36 19.96
N LEU A 313 -22.87 8.69 20.11
CA LEU A 313 -22.98 9.65 19.00
C LEU A 313 -21.93 9.38 17.91
N THR A 314 -22.38 9.27 16.67
CA THR A 314 -21.54 9.20 15.48
C THR A 314 -20.70 10.48 15.32
N GLU A 315 -19.62 10.42 14.55
CA GLU A 315 -18.80 11.61 14.25
C GLU A 315 -19.63 12.75 13.61
N VAL A 316 -20.63 12.38 12.79
CA VAL A 316 -21.56 13.33 12.16
C VAL A 316 -22.46 13.98 13.21
N GLU A 317 -22.98 13.21 14.17
CA GLU A 317 -23.80 13.73 15.26
C GLU A 317 -22.97 14.56 16.25
N LYS A 318 -21.72 14.19 16.51
CA LYS A 318 -20.77 14.99 17.28
C LYS A 318 -20.48 16.33 16.59
N ALA A 319 -20.18 16.31 15.29
CA ALA A 319 -19.95 17.53 14.50
C ALA A 319 -21.22 18.41 14.42
N TYR A 320 -22.40 17.79 14.35
CA TYR A 320 -23.69 18.50 14.40
C TYR A 320 -23.94 19.15 15.77
N LEU A 321 -23.64 18.44 16.86
CA LEU A 321 -23.76 18.99 18.21
C LEU A 321 -22.73 20.10 18.48
N GLU A 322 -21.51 19.99 17.94
CA GLU A 322 -20.52 21.07 18.02
C GLU A 322 -20.96 22.31 17.24
N THR A 323 -21.53 22.14 16.04
CA THR A 323 -22.08 23.26 15.26
C THR A 323 -23.27 23.91 15.96
N LEU A 324 -24.18 23.12 16.56
CA LEU A 324 -25.26 23.65 17.39
C LEU A 324 -24.74 24.41 18.63
N LYS A 325 -23.74 23.88 19.33
CA LYS A 325 -23.09 24.58 20.46
C LYS A 325 -22.45 25.90 20.02
N GLN A 326 -21.79 25.93 18.87
CA GLN A 326 -21.21 27.16 18.31
C GLN A 326 -22.30 28.18 17.94
N MET A 327 -23.43 27.75 17.37
CA MET A 327 -24.57 28.63 17.09
C MET A 327 -25.20 29.17 18.38
N GLN A 328 -25.40 28.33 19.40
CA GLN A 328 -25.96 28.75 20.68
C GLN A 328 -25.03 29.73 21.42
N LYS A 329 -23.71 29.54 21.32
CA LYS A 329 -22.71 30.48 21.83
C LYS A 329 -22.76 31.82 21.12
N LYS A 330 -23.02 31.85 19.80
CA LYS A 330 -23.21 33.08 19.02
C LYS A 330 -24.51 33.81 19.38
N LEU A 331 -25.62 33.09 19.59
CA LEU A 331 -26.89 33.67 20.03
C LEU A 331 -26.82 34.26 21.44
N THR A 332 -26.12 33.60 22.36
CA THR A 332 -25.92 34.10 23.73
C THR A 332 -24.93 35.27 23.81
N SER A 333 -23.95 35.37 22.90
CA SER A 333 -23.08 36.54 22.79
C SER A 333 -23.70 37.73 22.03
N GLY A 334 -24.81 37.52 21.32
CA GLY A 334 -25.49 38.56 20.52
C GLY A 334 -26.69 39.23 21.19
N GLY A 335 -27.12 38.75 22.37
CA GLY A 335 -28.29 39.27 23.09
C GLY A 335 -28.02 40.41 24.07
N GLY A 336 -26.80 40.96 24.12
CA GLY A 336 -26.36 41.97 25.08
C GLY A 336 -26.25 43.39 24.51
N GLY A 337 -27.17 43.82 23.65
CA GLY A 337 -27.14 45.17 23.09
C GLY A 337 -28.39 45.55 22.32
N ASN A 338 -29.42 45.97 23.06
CA ASN A 338 -30.35 47.04 22.70
C ASN A 338 -31.36 47.23 23.85
N GLU A 339 -30.96 48.03 24.84
CA GLU A 339 -31.85 48.95 25.54
C GLU A 339 -31.47 50.38 25.13
#